data_AF-A0A2A7MKD8-F1
#
_entry.id   AF-A0A2A7MKD8-F1
#
_cell.length_a   1.000
_cell.length_b   1.000
_cell.length_c   1.000
_cell.angle_alpha   90.00
_cell.angle_beta   90.00
_cell.angle_gamma   90.00
#
_symmetry.space_group_name_H-M   'P 1'
#
loop_
_entity.id
_entity.type
_entity.pdbx_description
1 polymer ?
#
loop_
_entity_poly.entity_id
_entity_poly.type
_entity_poly.pdbx_seq_one_letter_code
_entity_poly.pdbx_strand_id
1 'polypeptide(L)'
;MYDRDGDIVIKEVEEKINDNVEVTKQDLIALTFTPIMSGKLSKLDKIIKSIRLVKKIDNQYRYDVESMLYAFADKFLDGKDLEKVKEEISMTKLGEMLVEDGIKKGREEQATDTAIKAIKMGLDNEAISNLTGLTEKEINMLRRVQNN
;
A
#
# COMPACT_ATOMS: atom_id res chain seq x y z
N MET A 1 21.95 -1.78 -16.49
CA MET A 1 20.73 -1.02 -16.13
C MET A 1 20.99 0.44 -15.82
N TYR A 2 22.18 0.85 -15.34
CA TYR A 2 22.50 2.27 -15.07
C TYR A 2 22.71 3.16 -16.31
N ASP A 3 22.66 2.59 -17.53
CA ASP A 3 23.00 3.29 -18.78
C ASP A 3 21.77 3.56 -19.67
N ARG A 4 20.56 3.34 -19.16
CA ARG A 4 19.32 3.61 -19.89
C ARG A 4 18.68 4.90 -19.36
N ASP A 5 18.23 5.75 -20.27
CA ASP A 5 17.51 6.97 -19.94
C ASP A 5 16.09 6.63 -19.45
N GLY A 6 15.78 7.04 -18.22
CA GLY A 6 14.50 6.77 -17.57
C GLY A 6 13.34 7.50 -18.23
N ASP A 7 13.57 8.66 -18.85
CA ASP A 7 12.53 9.41 -19.56
C ASP A 7 12.10 8.63 -20.81
N ILE A 8 13.06 7.99 -21.49
CA ILE A 8 12.78 7.11 -22.64
C ILE A 8 11.98 5.90 -22.20
N VAL A 9 12.36 5.25 -21.09
CA VAL A 9 11.62 4.10 -20.55
C VAL A 9 10.16 4.46 -20.25
N ILE A 10 9.93 5.60 -19.60
CA ILE A 10 8.57 6.08 -19.31
C ILE A 10 7.78 6.30 -20.61
N LYS A 11 8.40 6.95 -21.61
CA LYS A 11 7.77 7.23 -22.90
C LYS A 11 7.40 5.95 -23.66
N GLU A 12 8.30 4.97 -23.71
CA GLU A 12 8.03 3.69 -24.37
C GLU A 12 6.85 2.94 -23.73
N VAL A 13 6.76 2.94 -22.40
CA VAL A 13 5.61 2.32 -21.70
C VAL A 13 4.33 3.11 -21.95
N GLU A 14 4.39 4.44 -21.93
CA GLU A 14 3.25 5.30 -22.24
C GLU A 14 2.73 5.08 -23.66
N GLU A 15 3.63 4.99 -24.65
CA GLU A 15 3.29 4.68 -26.04
C GLU A 15 2.64 3.31 -26.17
N LYS A 16 3.18 2.26 -25.52
CA LYS A 16 2.56 0.93 -25.51
C LYS A 16 1.13 0.96 -24.98
N ILE A 17 0.89 1.65 -23.87
CA ILE A 17 -0.46 1.79 -23.30
C ILE A 17 -1.40 2.51 -24.28
N ASN A 18 -0.96 3.62 -24.88
CA ASN A 18 -1.79 4.40 -25.80
C ASN A 18 -2.10 3.65 -27.09
N ASP A 19 -1.16 2.85 -27.58
CA ASP A 19 -1.29 2.06 -28.81
C ASP A 19 -1.97 0.69 -28.58
N ASN A 20 -2.45 0.41 -27.35
CA ASN A 20 -2.99 -0.89 -26.93
C ASN A 20 -2.03 -2.07 -27.17
N VAL A 21 -0.73 -1.82 -27.08
CA VAL A 21 0.31 -2.83 -27.12
C VAL A 21 0.50 -3.39 -25.70
N GLU A 22 0.68 -4.70 -25.58
CA GLU A 22 0.91 -5.36 -24.30
C GLU A 22 2.14 -4.78 -23.57
N VAL A 23 1.94 -4.35 -22.33
CA VAL A 23 3.02 -3.96 -21.42
C VAL A 23 3.54 -5.21 -20.71
N THR A 24 4.78 -5.59 -21.02
CA THR A 24 5.41 -6.81 -20.53
C THR A 24 5.88 -6.67 -19.07
N LYS A 25 6.23 -7.79 -18.45
CA LYS A 25 6.89 -7.79 -17.14
C LYS A 25 8.21 -7.01 -17.14
N GLN A 26 9.00 -7.11 -18.21
CA GLN A 26 10.27 -6.39 -18.35
C GLN A 26 10.07 -4.89 -18.43
N ASP A 27 8.99 -4.44 -19.09
CA ASP A 27 8.61 -3.03 -19.15
C ASP A 27 8.28 -2.50 -17.76
N LEU A 28 7.48 -3.24 -16.99
CA LEU A 28 7.14 -2.90 -15.61
C LEU A 28 8.37 -2.86 -14.69
N ILE A 29 9.26 -3.85 -14.79
CA ILE A 29 10.52 -3.86 -14.04
C ILE A 29 11.36 -2.63 -14.40
N ALA A 30 11.50 -2.32 -15.70
CA ALA A 30 12.25 -1.15 -16.14
C ALA A 30 11.64 0.15 -15.59
N LEU A 31 10.32 0.27 -15.62
CA LEU A 31 9.58 1.42 -15.11
C LEU A 31 9.85 1.66 -13.62
N THR A 32 9.90 0.60 -12.82
CA THR A 32 10.22 0.66 -11.38
C THR A 32 11.59 1.30 -11.09
N PHE A 33 12.58 1.08 -11.96
CA PHE A 33 13.94 1.60 -11.77
C PHE A 33 14.18 2.98 -12.37
N THR A 34 13.19 3.57 -13.06
CA THR A 34 13.30 4.93 -13.61
C THR A 34 13.77 5.99 -12.60
N PRO A 35 13.43 5.95 -11.28
CA PRO A 35 13.87 6.98 -10.34
C PRO A 35 15.40 7.06 -10.13
N ILE A 36 16.13 6.00 -10.48
CA ILE A 36 17.61 5.94 -10.40
C ILE A 36 18.31 6.01 -11.76
N MET A 37 17.55 6.05 -12.85
CA MET A 37 18.08 6.16 -14.21
C MET A 37 18.39 7.62 -14.57
N SER A 38 19.26 7.81 -15.57
CA SER A 38 19.53 9.12 -16.18
C SER A 38 18.26 9.69 -16.83
N GLY A 39 18.29 10.96 -17.24
CA GLY A 39 17.15 11.63 -17.87
C GLY A 39 17.02 13.08 -17.40
N LYS A 40 16.13 13.83 -18.06
CA LYS A 40 15.85 15.23 -17.76
C LYS A 40 14.75 15.40 -16.71
N LEU A 41 13.82 14.45 -16.61
CA LEU A 41 12.78 14.50 -15.59
C LEU A 41 13.38 14.37 -14.19
N SER A 42 12.80 15.10 -13.23
CA SER A 42 13.16 14.97 -11.83
C SER A 42 12.79 13.58 -11.30
N LYS A 43 13.38 13.16 -10.18
CA LYS A 43 13.01 11.89 -9.53
C LYS A 43 11.52 11.85 -9.18
N LEU A 44 10.98 12.96 -8.65
CA LEU A 44 9.56 13.11 -8.38
C LEU A 44 8.73 12.89 -9.66
N ASP A 45 9.06 13.57 -10.76
CA ASP A 45 8.30 13.47 -12.01
C ASP A 45 8.32 12.05 -12.56
N LYS A 46 9.48 11.38 -12.50
CA LYS A 46 9.61 9.98 -12.93
C LYS A 46 8.74 9.05 -12.11
N ILE A 47 8.74 9.20 -10.78
CA ILE A 47 7.90 8.40 -9.87
C ILE A 47 6.42 8.64 -10.14
N ILE A 48 5.97 9.90 -10.16
CA ILE A 48 4.57 10.27 -10.38
C ILE A 48 4.06 9.77 -11.73
N LYS A 49 4.84 9.97 -12.80
CA LYS A 49 4.49 9.47 -14.14
C LYS A 49 4.41 7.94 -14.14
N SER A 50 5.39 7.26 -13.53
CA SER A 50 5.40 5.80 -13.46
C SER A 50 4.18 5.25 -12.73
N ILE A 51 3.81 5.80 -11.57
CA ILE A 51 2.60 5.40 -10.82
C ILE A 51 1.35 5.60 -11.70
N ARG A 52 1.24 6.75 -12.38
CA ARG A 52 0.10 7.04 -13.25
C ARG A 52 -0.02 6.10 -14.45
N LEU A 53 1.11 5.62 -14.99
CA LEU A 53 1.10 4.60 -16.05
C LEU A 53 0.66 3.24 -15.49
N VAL A 54 1.22 2.83 -14.35
CA VAL A 54 0.90 1.54 -13.71
C VAL A 54 -0.59 1.44 -13.35
N LYS A 55 -1.21 2.53 -12.91
CA LYS A 55 -2.66 2.62 -12.65
C LYS A 55 -3.54 2.24 -13.86
N LYS A 56 -3.03 2.44 -15.09
CA LYS A 56 -3.76 2.13 -16.32
C LYS A 56 -3.56 0.68 -16.78
N ILE A 57 -2.66 -0.07 -16.13
CA ILE A 57 -2.31 -1.43 -16.52
C ILE A 57 -3.06 -2.41 -15.62
N ASP A 58 -3.82 -3.31 -16.24
CA ASP A 58 -4.43 -4.44 -15.55
C ASP A 58 -3.48 -5.64 -15.57
N ASN A 59 -2.54 -5.67 -14.62
CA ASN A 59 -1.52 -6.70 -14.50
C ASN A 59 -1.30 -7.05 -13.02
N GLN A 60 -1.08 -8.34 -12.72
CA GLN A 60 -0.79 -8.86 -11.38
C GLN A 60 0.39 -8.16 -10.68
N TYR A 61 1.39 -7.66 -11.42
CA TYR A 61 2.58 -7.03 -10.86
C TYR A 61 2.40 -5.54 -10.51
N ARG A 62 1.22 -4.95 -10.79
CA ARG A 62 1.01 -3.50 -10.61
C ARG A 62 1.27 -3.04 -9.18
N TYR A 63 0.86 -3.84 -8.19
CA TYR A 63 1.02 -3.49 -6.76
C TYR A 63 2.47 -3.58 -6.31
N ASP A 64 3.23 -4.55 -6.82
CA ASP A 64 4.66 -4.67 -6.54
C ASP A 64 5.39 -3.44 -7.08
N VAL A 65 5.05 -3.02 -8.31
CA VAL A 65 5.64 -1.83 -8.94
C VAL A 65 5.28 -0.56 -8.17
N GLU A 66 4.01 -0.35 -7.81
CA GLU A 66 3.57 0.79 -6.99
C GLU A 66 4.30 0.84 -5.64
N SER A 67 4.44 -0.31 -4.96
CA SER A 67 5.15 -0.42 -3.68
C SER A 67 6.63 -0.09 -3.82
N MET A 68 7.29 -0.59 -4.88
CA MET A 68 8.70 -0.30 -5.12
C MET A 68 8.93 1.16 -5.52
N LEU A 69 8.03 1.76 -6.31
CA LEU A 69 8.06 3.19 -6.63
C LEU A 69 7.89 4.05 -5.37
N TYR A 70 6.99 3.66 -4.46
CA TYR A 70 6.86 4.31 -3.16
C TYR A 70 8.13 4.17 -2.31
N ALA A 71 8.75 2.98 -2.27
CA ALA A 71 10.01 2.80 -1.55
C ALA A 71 11.14 3.69 -2.11
N PHE A 72 11.19 3.90 -3.42
CA PHE A 72 12.11 4.88 -4.02
C PHE A 72 11.74 6.31 -3.66
N ALA A 73 10.45 6.65 -3.61
CA ALA A 73 9.99 7.96 -3.16
C ALA A 73 10.42 8.25 -1.73
N ASP A 74 10.16 7.33 -0.79
CA ASP A 74 10.55 7.44 0.61
C ASP A 74 12.07 7.60 0.79
N LYS A 75 12.85 6.92 -0.06
CA LYS A 75 14.31 7.01 -0.05
C LYS A 75 14.85 8.34 -0.59
N PHE A 76 14.21 8.93 -1.59
CA PHE A 76 14.79 10.02 -2.39
C PHE A 76 14.09 11.37 -2.23
N LEU A 77 12.86 11.38 -1.75
CA LEU A 77 12.00 12.56 -1.62
C LEU A 77 11.66 12.78 -0.15
N ASP A 78 11.35 14.02 0.19
CA ASP A 78 10.90 14.41 1.51
C ASP A 78 9.78 15.46 1.44
N GLY A 79 9.21 15.77 2.61
CA GLY A 79 8.21 16.81 2.77
C GLY A 79 7.11 16.76 1.71
N LYS A 80 6.91 17.90 1.02
CA LYS A 80 5.83 18.07 0.04
C LYS A 80 5.94 17.15 -1.17
N ASP A 81 7.13 16.71 -1.55
CA ASP A 81 7.29 15.86 -2.72
C ASP A 81 6.94 14.41 -2.41
N LEU A 82 7.28 13.92 -1.21
CA LEU A 82 6.79 12.62 -0.74
C LEU A 82 5.26 12.61 -0.57
N GLU A 83 4.68 13.70 -0.05
CA GLU A 83 3.21 13.80 0.09
C GLU A 83 2.49 13.72 -1.26
N LYS A 84 2.98 14.36 -2.32
CA LYS A 84 2.41 14.19 -3.67
C LYS A 84 2.43 12.75 -4.16
N VAL A 85 3.48 12.00 -3.83
CA VAL A 85 3.54 10.57 -4.20
C VAL A 85 2.51 9.77 -3.41
N LYS A 86 2.33 10.05 -2.11
CA LYS A 86 1.27 9.43 -1.31
C LYS A 86 -0.11 9.72 -1.87
N GLU A 87 -0.37 10.95 -2.32
CA GLU A 87 -1.63 11.31 -2.98
C GLU A 87 -1.87 10.45 -4.24
N GLU A 88 -0.86 10.27 -5.09
CA GLU A 88 -1.01 9.40 -6.28
C GLU A 88 -1.27 7.94 -5.94
N ILE A 89 -0.56 7.40 -4.94
CA ILE A 89 -0.75 6.02 -4.43
C ILE A 89 -2.13 5.86 -3.79
N SER A 90 -2.61 6.87 -3.05
CA SER A 90 -3.93 6.83 -2.40
C SER A 90 -5.07 6.67 -3.40
N MET A 91 -4.85 7.09 -4.65
CA MET A 91 -5.79 6.95 -5.76
C MET A 91 -5.59 5.66 -6.57
N THR A 92 -4.79 4.70 -6.08
CA THR A 92 -4.64 3.38 -6.70
C THR A 92 -5.46 2.33 -5.95
N LYS A 93 -5.69 1.17 -6.58
CA LYS A 93 -6.36 0.05 -5.89
C LYS A 93 -5.52 -0.48 -4.70
N LEU A 94 -4.20 -0.38 -4.76
CA LEU A 94 -3.34 -0.67 -3.61
C LEU A 94 -3.59 0.30 -2.47
N GLY A 95 -3.67 1.60 -2.76
CA GLY A 95 -4.01 2.63 -1.77
C GLY A 95 -5.33 2.34 -1.06
N GLU A 96 -6.37 2.01 -1.82
CA GLU A 96 -7.67 1.59 -1.26
C GLU A 96 -7.54 0.37 -0.34
N MET A 97 -6.85 -0.68 -0.79
CA MET A 97 -6.65 -1.91 0.00
C MET A 97 -5.91 -1.63 1.31
N LEU A 98 -4.88 -0.78 1.30
CA LEU A 98 -4.14 -0.40 2.51
C LEU A 98 -5.02 0.35 3.52
N VAL A 99 -5.92 1.22 3.04
CA VAL A 99 -6.87 1.92 3.92
C VAL A 99 -7.88 0.94 4.50
N GLU A 100 -8.44 0.03 3.71
CA GLU A 100 -9.38 -0.99 4.16
C GLU A 100 -8.75 -1.92 5.22
N ASP A 101 -7.52 -2.39 4.97
CA ASP A 101 -6.76 -3.21 5.93
C ASP A 101 -6.49 -2.45 7.23
N GLY A 102 -6.14 -1.16 7.14
CA GLY A 102 -5.96 -0.30 8.29
C GLY A 102 -7.23 -0.14 9.12
N ILE A 103 -8.38 0.08 8.48
CA ILE A 103 -9.69 0.19 9.15
C ILE A 103 -10.05 -1.12 9.82
N LYS A 104 -9.86 -2.25 9.13
CA LYS A 104 -10.14 -3.58 9.68
C LYS A 104 -9.31 -3.85 10.92
N LYS A 105 -7.99 -3.62 10.85
CA LYS A 105 -7.07 -3.79 11.99
C LYS A 105 -7.47 -2.89 13.16
N GLY A 106 -7.82 -1.63 12.90
CA GLY A 106 -8.30 -0.71 13.94
C GLY A 106 -9.56 -1.21 14.65
N ARG A 107 -10.50 -1.83 13.93
CA ARG A 107 -11.70 -2.45 14.53
C ARG A 107 -11.35 -3.68 15.38
N GLU A 108 -10.43 -4.51 14.93
CA GLU A 108 -9.95 -5.69 15.68
C GLU A 108 -9.23 -5.28 16.98
N GLU A 109 -8.38 -4.25 16.92
CA GLU A 109 -7.71 -3.66 18.08
C GLU A 109 -8.73 -3.07 19.06
N GLN A 110 -9.72 -2.31 18.56
CA GLN A 110 -10.79 -1.74 19.39
C GLN A 110 -11.66 -2.82 20.07
N ALA A 111 -12.01 -3.89 19.36
CA ALA A 111 -12.77 -5.01 19.91
C ALA A 111 -11.99 -5.69 21.05
N THR A 112 -10.68 -5.90 20.84
CA THR A 112 -9.79 -6.49 21.84
C THR A 112 -9.66 -5.61 23.09
N ASP A 113 -9.41 -4.30 22.91
CA ASP A 113 -9.31 -3.35 24.03
C ASP A 113 -10.60 -3.26 24.83
N THR A 114 -11.74 -3.29 24.15
CA THR A 114 -13.07 -3.27 24.78
C THR A 114 -13.30 -4.54 25.58
N ALA A 115 -12.95 -5.71 25.04
CA ALA A 115 -13.05 -6.98 25.74
C ALA A 115 -12.17 -7.02 26.99
N ILE A 116 -10.93 -6.53 26.92
CA ILE A 116 -10.03 -6.46 28.08
C ILE A 116 -10.62 -5.58 29.20
N LYS A 117 -11.18 -4.42 28.84
CA LYS A 117 -11.85 -3.53 29.83
C LYS A 117 -13.06 -4.21 30.46
N ALA A 118 -13.91 -4.85 29.66
CA ALA A 118 -15.09 -5.57 30.14
C ALA A 118 -14.74 -6.77 31.04
N ILE A 119 -13.67 -7.52 30.72
CA ILE A 119 -13.14 -8.60 31.57
C ILE A 119 -12.75 -8.04 32.95
N LYS A 120 -12.02 -6.91 32.99
CA LYS A 120 -11.60 -6.25 34.25
C LYS A 120 -12.79 -5.76 35.08
N MET A 121 -13.89 -5.40 34.42
CA MET A 121 -15.15 -5.02 35.06
C MET A 121 -15.98 -6.23 35.52
N GLY A 122 -15.55 -7.46 35.25
CA GLY A 122 -16.22 -8.68 35.69
C GLY A 122 -17.41 -9.10 34.83
N LEU A 123 -17.56 -8.55 33.60
CA LEU A 123 -18.59 -8.98 32.67
C LEU A 123 -18.38 -10.44 32.27
N ASP A 124 -19.47 -11.16 31.97
CA ASP A 124 -19.41 -12.52 31.43
C ASP A 124 -19.06 -12.54 29.92
N ASN A 125 -18.81 -13.74 29.40
CA ASN A 125 -18.39 -13.89 28.00
C ASN A 125 -19.51 -13.56 27.00
N GLU A 126 -20.78 -13.74 27.38
CA GLU A 126 -21.92 -13.44 26.52
C GLU A 126 -22.04 -11.93 26.29
N ALA A 127 -21.98 -11.14 27.38
CA ALA A 127 -21.99 -9.69 27.31
C ALA A 127 -20.79 -9.15 26.51
N ILE A 128 -19.59 -9.71 26.73
CA ILE A 128 -18.39 -9.29 25.99
C ILE A 128 -18.50 -9.62 24.50
N SER A 129 -18.99 -10.82 24.15
CA SER A 129 -19.22 -11.21 22.77
C SER A 129 -20.17 -10.24 22.07
N ASN A 130 -21.30 -9.91 22.71
CA ASN A 130 -22.28 -8.97 22.17
C ASN A 130 -21.72 -7.54 21.98
N LEU A 131 -20.80 -7.10 22.85
CA LEU A 131 -20.19 -5.77 22.77
C LEU A 131 -19.09 -5.66 21.71
N THR A 132 -18.40 -6.76 21.42
CA THR A 132 -17.13 -6.73 20.66
C THR A 132 -17.16 -7.54 19.37
N GLY A 133 -18.12 -8.45 19.23
CA GLY A 133 -18.17 -9.43 18.14
C GLY A 133 -17.13 -10.56 18.28
N LEU A 134 -16.35 -10.60 19.37
CA LEU A 134 -15.36 -11.64 19.60
C LEU A 134 -16.04 -12.95 20.00
N THR A 135 -15.47 -14.06 19.52
CA THR A 135 -15.90 -15.40 19.89
C THR A 135 -15.55 -15.72 21.33
N GLU A 136 -16.28 -16.65 21.93
CA GLU A 136 -16.01 -17.12 23.29
C GLU A 136 -14.57 -17.64 23.45
N LYS A 137 -14.02 -18.27 22.39
CA LYS A 137 -12.63 -18.74 22.37
C LYS A 137 -11.62 -17.60 22.49
N GLU A 138 -11.83 -16.51 21.75
CA GLU A 138 -10.96 -15.32 21.80
C GLU A 138 -11.04 -14.64 23.16
N ILE A 139 -12.26 -14.48 23.70
CA ILE A 139 -12.47 -13.89 25.03
C ILE A 139 -11.78 -14.73 26.12
N ASN A 140 -11.89 -16.05 26.05
CA ASN A 140 -11.24 -16.96 27.00
C ASN A 140 -9.71 -16.91 26.91
N MET A 141 -9.13 -16.71 25.71
CA MET A 141 -7.69 -16.45 25.59
C MET A 141 -7.31 -15.15 26.27
N LEU A 142 -8.05 -14.07 26.04
CA LEU A 142 -7.79 -12.76 26.67
C LEU A 142 -7.85 -12.86 28.20
N ARG A 143 -8.81 -13.58 28.77
CA ARG A 143 -8.89 -13.81 30.22
C ARG A 143 -7.65 -14.52 30.78
N ARG A 144 -7.17 -15.56 30.09
CA ARG A 144 -5.96 -16.29 30.51
C ARG A 144 -4.74 -15.38 30.50
N VAL A 145 -4.62 -14.51 29.49
CA VAL A 145 -3.53 -13.53 29.40
C VAL A 145 -3.62 -12.48 30.52
N GLN A 146 -4.81 -12.04 30.93
CA GLN A 146 -4.96 -11.05 32.01
C GLN A 146 -4.77 -11.63 33.42
N ASN A 147 -4.85 -12.96 33.59
CA ASN A 147 -4.70 -13.65 34.88
C ASN A 147 -3.29 -14.21 35.13
N ASN A 148 -2.38 -14.07 34.16
CA ASN A 148 -0.95 -14.38 34.28
C ASN A 148 -0.17 -13.08 34.52
#